data_AF-A0AAX1PK71-F1
#
_entry.id   AF-A0AAX1PK71-F1
#
_cell.length_a   1.000
_cell.length_b   1.000
_cell.length_c   1.000
_cell.angle_alpha   90.00
_cell.angle_beta   90.00
_cell.angle_gamma   90.00
#
_symmetry.space_group_name_H-M   'P 1'
#
loop_
_entity.id
_entity.type
_entity.pdbx_description
1 polymer ?
#
loop_
_entity_poly.entity_id
_entity_poly.type
_entity_poly.pdbx_seq_one_letter_code
_entity_poly.pdbx_strand_id
1 'polypeptide(L)'
;MKVLILSALLLSASLTAAPLTIAERDQGNRVIIEQAYAELVKVCPTVRDGWGVDKVEASYNHGEMEPGDYFTGWRFEQYGWKEEVSFSVNDKHTETHHFYVATGNKKGVIIDGKQASLDFCGIKGNMSGHYLVK
;
A
#
# COMPACT_ATOMS: atom_id res chain seq x y z
N MET A 1 12.28 -34.88 44.72
CA MET A 1 11.34 -33.80 44.33
C MET A 1 11.58 -33.47 42.86
N LYS A 2 10.53 -33.54 42.03
CA LYS A 2 10.58 -33.40 40.57
C LYS A 2 10.81 -31.94 40.17
N VAL A 3 11.76 -31.72 39.27
CA VAL A 3 12.01 -30.46 38.58
C VAL A 3 10.90 -30.25 37.54
N LEU A 4 10.11 -29.18 37.67
CA LEU A 4 9.18 -28.72 36.64
C LEU A 4 9.91 -27.70 35.77
N ILE A 5 10.44 -28.14 34.63
CA ILE A 5 10.89 -27.24 33.56
C ILE A 5 9.63 -26.84 32.78
N LEU A 6 9.13 -25.62 33.00
CA LEU A 6 8.15 -25.01 32.12
C LEU A 6 8.86 -24.62 30.82
N SER A 7 8.76 -25.48 29.80
CA SER A 7 9.11 -25.12 28.43
C SER A 7 8.00 -24.22 27.88
N ALA A 8 8.19 -22.90 27.96
CA ALA A 8 7.38 -21.95 27.20
C ALA A 8 7.72 -22.11 25.71
N LEU A 9 6.93 -22.90 24.99
CA LEU A 9 6.94 -22.88 23.53
C LEU A 9 6.41 -21.51 23.08
N LEU A 10 7.33 -20.60 22.76
CA LEU A 10 7.05 -19.44 21.92
C LEU A 10 6.67 -19.98 20.54
N LEU A 11 5.37 -20.17 20.32
CA LEU A 11 4.80 -20.26 18.98
C LEU A 11 4.98 -18.89 18.33
N SER A 12 6.18 -18.63 17.81
CA SER A 12 6.41 -17.60 16.79
C SER A 12 5.67 -18.06 15.54
N ALA A 13 4.35 -17.84 15.51
CA ALA A 13 3.61 -17.84 14.27
C ALA A 13 4.23 -16.71 13.44
N SER A 14 5.13 -17.08 12.52
CA SER A 14 5.64 -16.17 11.51
C SER A 14 4.42 -15.65 10.75
N LEU A 15 3.96 -14.45 11.08
CA LEU A 15 3.06 -13.72 10.21
C LEU A 15 3.86 -13.48 8.94
N THR A 16 3.67 -14.34 7.94
CA THR A 16 4.19 -14.09 6.60
C THR A 16 3.49 -12.84 6.09
N ALA A 17 4.25 -11.79 5.80
CA ALA A 17 3.71 -10.58 5.20
C ALA A 17 2.89 -10.95 3.96
N ALA A 18 1.79 -10.23 3.75
CA ALA A 18 0.94 -10.43 2.58
C ALA A 18 1.77 -10.37 1.29
N PRO A 19 1.53 -11.27 0.32
CA PRO A 19 2.26 -11.24 -0.93
C PRO A 19 1.94 -9.96 -1.71
N LEU A 20 3.00 -9.30 -2.18
CA LEU A 20 2.91 -8.24 -3.18
C LEU A 20 2.79 -8.88 -4.57
N THR A 21 1.60 -8.77 -5.15
CA THR A 21 1.28 -9.22 -6.51
C THR A 21 1.46 -8.07 -7.48
N ILE A 22 2.31 -8.27 -8.49
CA ILE A 22 2.56 -7.30 -9.56
C ILE A 22 1.93 -7.84 -10.83
N ALA A 23 1.14 -7.02 -11.54
CA ALA A 23 0.54 -7.41 -12.80
C ALA A 23 1.62 -7.87 -13.82
N GLU A 24 1.31 -8.85 -14.67
CA GLU A 24 2.27 -9.41 -15.64
C GLU A 24 2.86 -8.33 -16.56
N ARG A 25 1.99 -7.43 -17.05
CA ARG A 25 2.40 -6.26 -17.87
C ARG A 25 3.40 -5.33 -17.18
N ASP A 26 3.42 -5.33 -15.84
CA ASP A 26 4.21 -4.41 -15.01
C ASP A 26 5.48 -5.06 -14.42
N GLN A 27 5.78 -6.32 -14.76
CA GLN A 27 6.98 -7.01 -14.25
C GLN A 27 8.28 -6.30 -14.63
N GLY A 28 8.32 -5.61 -15.77
CA GLY A 28 9.46 -4.77 -16.17
C GLY A 28 9.73 -3.60 -15.21
N ASN A 29 8.73 -3.20 -14.42
CA ASN A 29 8.81 -2.10 -13.45
C ASN A 29 8.92 -2.60 -12.00
N ARG A 30 9.23 -3.88 -11.77
CA ARG A 30 9.28 -4.50 -10.44
C ARG A 30 10.10 -3.70 -9.43
N VAL A 31 11.29 -3.24 -9.80
CA VAL A 31 12.17 -2.47 -8.88
C VAL A 31 11.51 -1.17 -8.44
N ILE A 32 10.85 -0.47 -9.36
CA ILE A 32 10.13 0.78 -9.07
C ILE A 32 8.94 0.48 -8.12
N ILE A 33 8.21 -0.59 -8.38
CA ILE A 33 7.07 -1.02 -7.56
C ILE A 33 7.51 -1.41 -6.15
N GLU A 34 8.60 -2.16 -6.01
CA GLU A 34 9.14 -2.54 -4.70
C GLU A 34 9.63 -1.31 -3.90
N GLN A 35 10.23 -0.33 -4.58
CA GLN A 35 10.60 0.95 -3.96
C GLN A 35 9.37 1.75 -3.51
N ALA A 36 8.37 1.87 -4.37
CA ALA A 36 7.12 2.53 -4.05
C ALA A 36 6.38 1.84 -2.88
N TYR A 37 6.42 0.51 -2.84
CA TYR A 37 5.87 -0.28 -1.74
C TYR A 37 6.61 0.02 -0.42
N ALA A 38 7.93 0.14 -0.46
CA ALA A 38 8.70 0.53 0.72
C ALA A 38 8.33 1.93 1.22
N GLU A 39 8.09 2.89 0.34
CA GLU A 39 7.59 4.22 0.73
C GLU A 39 6.17 4.17 1.30
N LEU A 40 5.27 3.37 0.70
CA LEU A 40 3.94 3.13 1.26
C LEU A 40 4.01 2.56 2.68
N VAL A 41 4.83 1.54 2.91
CA VAL A 41 4.97 0.89 4.23
C VAL A 41 5.54 1.84 5.29
N LYS A 42 6.38 2.83 4.91
CA LYS A 42 6.81 3.87 5.85
C LYS A 42 5.64 4.74 6.33
N VAL A 43 4.71 5.03 5.45
CA VAL A 43 3.52 5.85 5.75
C VAL A 43 2.42 5.03 6.44
N CYS A 44 2.24 3.79 6.01
CA CYS A 44 1.19 2.89 6.45
C CYS A 44 1.76 1.50 6.77
N PRO A 45 2.41 1.30 7.93
CA PRO A 45 3.03 0.02 8.29
C PRO A 45 2.06 -1.16 8.31
N THR A 46 0.77 -0.90 8.58
CA THR A 46 -0.31 -1.91 8.58
C THR A 46 -0.42 -2.65 7.25
N VAL A 47 -0.01 -2.06 6.12
CA VAL A 47 0.02 -2.75 4.82
C VAL A 47 0.90 -4.01 4.86
N ARG A 48 2.02 -3.97 5.58
CA ARG A 48 2.95 -5.10 5.71
C ARG A 48 2.69 -5.92 6.97
N ASP A 49 2.44 -5.23 8.09
CA ASP A 49 2.46 -5.82 9.43
C ASP A 49 1.04 -6.11 9.96
N GLY A 50 0.00 -5.70 9.24
CA GLY A 50 -1.39 -5.88 9.63
C GLY A 50 -1.83 -7.34 9.48
N TRP A 51 -2.37 -7.91 10.56
CA TRP A 51 -2.88 -9.29 10.59
C TRP A 51 -4.03 -9.57 9.62
N GLY A 52 -4.72 -8.51 9.19
CA GLY A 52 -5.84 -8.54 8.25
C GLY A 52 -5.45 -8.58 6.78
N VAL A 53 -4.23 -8.15 6.44
CA VAL A 53 -3.82 -8.03 5.04
C VAL A 53 -3.48 -9.41 4.49
N ASP A 54 -4.17 -9.82 3.44
CA ASP A 54 -3.96 -11.11 2.77
C ASP A 54 -3.49 -10.96 1.32
N LYS A 55 -3.70 -9.79 0.71
CA LYS A 55 -3.28 -9.51 -0.66
C LYS A 55 -2.93 -8.03 -0.85
N VAL A 56 -1.79 -7.77 -1.49
CA VAL A 56 -1.43 -6.45 -2.01
C VAL A 56 -1.25 -6.56 -3.52
N GLU A 57 -2.04 -5.82 -4.29
CA GLU A 57 -1.93 -5.75 -5.75
C GLU A 57 -1.32 -4.41 -6.16
N ALA A 58 -0.34 -4.43 -7.05
CA ALA A 58 0.33 -3.25 -7.54
C ALA A 58 0.27 -3.14 -9.07
N SER A 59 0.07 -1.92 -9.57
CA SER A 59 0.20 -1.59 -10.98
C SER A 59 0.96 -0.27 -11.15
N TYR A 60 1.85 -0.23 -12.13
CA TYR A 60 2.61 0.96 -12.46
C TYR A 60 1.88 1.76 -13.53
N ASN A 61 1.72 3.06 -13.31
CA ASN A 61 1.00 3.95 -14.21
C ASN A 61 1.92 5.09 -14.63
N HIS A 62 2.07 5.27 -15.94
CA HIS A 62 2.57 6.51 -16.53
C HIS A 62 1.37 7.37 -16.93
N GLY A 63 1.52 8.69 -16.83
CA GLY A 63 0.43 9.66 -17.05
C GLY A 63 -0.09 9.77 -18.47
N GLU A 64 0.25 8.82 -19.33
CA GLU A 64 -0.29 8.69 -20.67
C GLU A 64 -1.62 7.94 -20.56
N MET A 65 -2.72 8.66 -20.80
CA MET A 65 -4.05 8.07 -20.89
C MET A 65 -4.12 7.21 -22.15
N GLU A 66 -4.20 5.90 -21.98
CA GLU A 66 -4.75 5.05 -23.03
C GLU A 66 -6.19 5.50 -23.32
N PRO A 67 -6.63 5.57 -24.60
CA PRO A 67 -8.00 5.94 -24.92
C PRO A 67 -9.02 5.02 -24.21
N GLY A 68 -9.78 5.58 -23.28
CA GLY A 68 -10.77 4.85 -22.48
C GLY A 68 -10.39 4.63 -21.00
N ASP A 69 -9.22 5.09 -20.57
CA ASP A 69 -8.86 5.14 -19.15
C ASP A 69 -9.31 6.48 -18.52
N TYR A 70 -10.12 6.41 -17.47
CA TYR A 70 -10.84 7.56 -16.91
C TYR A 70 -10.30 8.06 -15.55
N PHE A 71 -9.17 7.55 -15.01
CA PHE A 71 -8.84 7.87 -13.61
C PHE A 71 -7.36 8.03 -13.22
N THR A 72 -6.49 8.49 -14.13
CA THR A 72 -5.09 8.84 -13.81
C THR A 72 -4.79 10.35 -13.85
N GLY A 73 -5.53 11.15 -14.61
CA GLY A 73 -5.15 12.54 -14.90
C GLY A 73 -5.11 13.50 -13.71
N TRP A 74 -6.07 13.42 -12.78
CA TRP A 74 -6.23 14.48 -11.77
C TRP A 74 -5.06 14.55 -10.78
N ARG A 75 -4.48 13.41 -10.36
CA ARG A 75 -3.31 13.39 -9.44
C ARG A 75 -2.09 14.04 -10.12
N PHE A 76 -1.95 13.79 -11.41
CA PHE A 76 -0.84 14.28 -12.22
C PHE A 76 -0.96 15.79 -12.41
N GLU A 77 -2.16 16.28 -12.70
CA GLU A 77 -2.46 17.72 -12.77
C GLU A 77 -2.29 18.42 -11.42
N GLN A 78 -2.88 17.87 -10.36
CA GLN A 78 -2.91 18.51 -9.05
C GLN A 78 -1.55 18.51 -8.34
N TYR A 79 -0.73 17.47 -8.56
CA TYR A 79 0.53 17.28 -7.85
C TYR A 79 1.78 17.32 -8.74
N GLY A 80 1.61 17.48 -10.05
CA GLY A 80 2.71 17.47 -11.02
C GLY A 80 3.42 16.12 -11.07
N TRP A 81 2.71 15.04 -10.76
CA TRP A 81 3.22 13.67 -10.89
C TRP A 81 3.27 13.28 -12.38
N LYS A 82 4.20 12.39 -12.73
CA LYS A 82 4.39 11.88 -14.11
C LYS A 82 4.34 10.36 -14.20
N GLU A 83 4.45 9.73 -13.06
CA GLU A 83 4.45 8.29 -12.87
C GLU A 83 4.08 8.02 -11.42
N GLU A 84 3.33 6.95 -11.21
CA GLU A 84 2.93 6.48 -9.89
C GLU A 84 2.81 4.96 -9.88
N VAL A 85 2.82 4.38 -8.69
CA VAL A 85 2.38 3.01 -8.46
C VAL A 85 1.08 3.06 -7.68
N SER A 86 0.04 2.42 -8.20
CA SER A 86 -1.21 2.20 -7.48
C SER A 86 -1.10 0.90 -6.69
N PHE A 87 -1.60 0.91 -5.46
CA PHE A 87 -1.72 -0.26 -4.61
C PHE A 87 -3.17 -0.47 -4.19
N SER A 88 -3.65 -1.70 -4.33
CA SER A 88 -4.89 -2.18 -3.73
C SER A 88 -4.55 -3.18 -2.63
N VAL A 89 -4.81 -2.81 -1.38
CA VAL A 89 -4.49 -3.61 -0.20
C VAL A 89 -5.78 -4.19 0.33
N ASN A 90 -5.95 -5.50 0.23
CA ASN A 90 -7.13 -6.18 0.77
C ASN A 90 -6.93 -6.46 2.26
N ASP A 91 -7.79 -5.88 3.10
CA ASP A 91 -7.96 -6.30 4.48
C ASP A 91 -9.18 -7.22 4.59
N LYS A 92 -8.94 -8.49 4.88
CA LYS A 92 -9.98 -9.52 4.99
C LYS A 92 -11.03 -9.24 6.08
N HIS A 93 -10.73 -8.34 7.01
CA HIS A 93 -11.62 -7.98 8.11
C HIS A 93 -12.49 -6.77 7.84
N THR A 94 -12.10 -5.95 6.86
CA THR A 94 -12.77 -4.68 6.60
C THR A 94 -13.05 -4.53 5.10
N GLU A 95 -12.10 -3.98 4.36
CA GLU A 95 -12.27 -3.59 2.98
C GLU A 95 -10.95 -3.53 2.21
N THR A 96 -11.04 -3.21 0.92
CA THR A 96 -9.86 -2.86 0.12
C THR A 96 -9.55 -1.37 0.26
N HIS A 97 -8.30 -1.09 0.61
CA HIS A 97 -7.72 0.24 0.70
C HIS A 97 -6.89 0.55 -0.54
N HIS A 98 -7.04 1.75 -1.08
CA HIS A 98 -6.32 2.19 -2.27
C HIS A 98 -5.29 3.26 -1.92
N PHE A 99 -4.10 3.10 -2.48
CA PHE A 99 -2.98 4.01 -2.31
C PHE A 99 -2.33 4.33 -3.64
N TYR A 100 -1.77 5.53 -3.75
CA TYR A 100 -0.98 5.94 -4.91
C TYR A 100 0.34 6.53 -4.45
N VAL A 101 1.44 6.03 -4.96
CA VAL A 101 2.78 6.47 -4.59
C VAL A 101 3.46 7.09 -5.79
N ALA A 102 3.83 8.37 -5.68
CA ALA A 102 4.59 9.05 -6.71
C ALA A 102 5.96 8.39 -6.90
N THR A 103 6.40 8.24 -8.14
CA THR A 103 7.75 7.74 -8.44
C THR A 103 8.59 8.79 -9.18
N GLY A 104 9.86 8.46 -9.40
CA GLY A 104 10.80 9.31 -10.13
C GLY A 104 11.23 10.52 -9.31
N ASN A 105 11.09 11.73 -9.87
CA ASN A 105 11.56 12.98 -9.27
C ASN A 105 10.55 13.63 -8.31
N LYS A 106 9.37 13.03 -8.13
CA LYS A 106 8.34 13.51 -7.20
C LYS A 106 8.21 12.50 -6.05
N LYS A 107 7.69 12.99 -4.93
CA LYS A 107 7.43 12.18 -3.73
C LYS A 107 6.03 12.45 -3.22
N GLY A 108 5.43 11.42 -2.65
CA GLY A 108 4.18 11.51 -1.94
C GLY A 108 3.41 10.19 -1.99
N VAL A 109 2.66 9.95 -0.93
CA VAL A 109 1.73 8.83 -0.81
C VAL A 109 0.33 9.41 -0.64
N ILE A 110 -0.56 9.07 -1.56
CA ILE A 110 -1.99 9.36 -1.45
C ILE A 110 -2.66 8.15 -0.82
N ILE A 111 -3.46 8.42 0.21
CA ILE A 111 -4.43 7.50 0.80
C ILE A 111 -5.80 7.92 0.30
N ASP A 112 -6.50 7.01 -0.36
CA ASP A 112 -7.66 7.37 -1.17
C ASP A 112 -9.00 7.16 -0.47
N GLY A 113 -9.91 8.11 -0.70
CA GLY A 113 -11.37 7.96 -0.69
C GLY A 113 -12.06 7.77 0.66
N LYS A 114 -11.40 7.20 1.67
CA LYS A 114 -12.10 6.61 2.82
C LYS A 114 -11.42 6.93 4.15
N GLN A 115 -12.23 7.31 5.15
CA GLN A 115 -11.75 7.51 6.53
C GLN A 115 -11.15 6.22 7.10
N ALA A 116 -11.77 5.07 6.82
CA ALA A 116 -11.25 3.77 7.23
C ALA A 116 -9.84 3.47 6.69
N SER A 117 -9.43 4.04 5.54
CA SER A 117 -8.05 3.92 5.04
C SER A 117 -7.06 4.74 5.87
N LEU A 118 -7.46 5.89 6.41
CA LEU A 118 -6.65 6.64 7.38
C LEU A 118 -6.53 5.89 8.69
N ASP A 119 -7.65 5.36 9.18
CA ASP A 119 -7.73 4.61 10.42
C ASP A 119 -6.89 3.32 10.33
N PHE A 120 -6.96 2.62 9.19
CA PHE A 120 -6.13 1.47 8.85
C PHE A 120 -4.63 1.79 8.93
N CYS A 121 -4.22 2.98 8.47
CA CYS A 121 -2.85 3.46 8.58
C CYS A 121 -2.50 4.08 9.95
N GLY A 122 -3.45 4.15 10.89
CA GLY A 122 -3.26 4.80 12.19
C GLY A 122 -3.05 6.31 12.12
N ILE A 123 -3.46 6.96 11.03
CA ILE A 123 -3.25 8.39 10.80
C ILE A 123 -4.42 9.17 11.40
N LYS A 124 -4.10 10.07 12.35
CA LYS A 124 -5.08 10.98 12.93
C LYS A 124 -5.35 12.16 11.99
N GLY A 125 -6.39 12.03 11.19
CA GLY A 125 -6.84 13.07 10.26
C GLY A 125 -8.27 12.83 9.81
N ASN A 126 -8.84 13.80 9.09
CA ASN A 126 -10.17 13.70 8.50
C ASN A 126 -10.03 13.55 6.99
N MET A 127 -10.62 12.50 6.43
CA MET A 127 -10.64 12.26 5.00
C MET A 127 -11.56 13.26 4.28
N SER A 128 -11.08 13.85 3.18
CA SER A 128 -11.86 14.72 2.30
C SER A 128 -11.50 14.45 0.85
N GLY A 129 -12.00 13.34 0.31
CA GLY A 129 -11.64 12.84 -1.02
C GLY A 129 -10.37 11.99 -0.98
N HIS A 130 -9.26 12.57 -0.52
CA HIS A 130 -7.99 11.87 -0.35
C HIS A 130 -7.10 12.56 0.67
N TYR A 131 -6.04 11.88 1.10
CA TYR A 131 -5.04 12.42 2.03
C TYR A 131 -3.63 12.23 1.47
N LEU A 132 -2.89 13.33 1.30
CA LEU A 132 -1.52 13.31 0.78
C LEU A 132 -0.50 13.41 1.94
N VAL A 133 0.34 12.39 2.04
CA VAL A 133 1.55 12.40 2.88
C VAL A 133 2.75 12.70 1.97
N LYS A 134 3.55 13.73 2.29
CA LYS A 134 4.69 14.20 1.48
C LYS A 134 6.03 13.74 2.04
#